data_AF-A0AA47MHJ0-F1
#
_entry.id   AF-A0AA47MHJ0-F1
#
_cell.length_a   1.000
_cell.length_b   1.000
_cell.length_c   1.000
_cell.angle_alpha   90.00
_cell.angle_beta   90.00
_cell.angle_gamma   90.00
#
_symmetry.space_group_name_H-M   'P 1'
#
loop_
_entity.id
_entity.type
_entity.pdbx_description
1 polymer ?
#
loop_
_entity_poly.entity_id
_entity_poly.type
_entity_poly.pdbx_seq_one_letter_code
_entity_poly.pdbx_strand_id
1 'polypeptide(L)'
;MYLQADPEHVDLRDLKCKFDVILLEPPLEEYYRESGIPHTERFWTWDDIMKLEIEEISALRSFVFLWCGSGEGLDLGRMCLRKWGFRRCEDICWIKTNKNNPGKTKTLDPKAVFQRTKEHCLMGIKGTVRRSTDGDFIHANVDIDLIITEEPELGNVEKPVEIFHIIEHFCLGRRRLHLFGRDSTIRPGWLTVGPTLTNSNFNAEAYASHFAVPNTHLSGCTEDIERLRPKSPQAKLKSDRGGGAPRGGRGGPNAGRGGDRGRERNRPNFRGDRGGGGGFRGRGGPHRGFPPR
;
A
#
# COMPACT_ATOMS: atom_id res chain seq x y z
N MET A 1 -6.55 -18.68 -14.23
CA MET A 1 -5.74 -19.91 -14.16
C MET A 1 -5.45 -20.20 -12.70
N TYR A 2 -5.15 -21.43 -12.33
CA TYR A 2 -4.87 -21.78 -10.93
C TYR A 2 -3.87 -22.94 -10.81
N LEU A 3 -3.12 -22.94 -9.70
CA LEU A 3 -2.07 -23.91 -9.40
C LEU A 3 -2.15 -24.32 -7.93
N GLN A 4 -2.50 -25.58 -7.67
CA GLN A 4 -2.29 -26.20 -6.37
C GLN A 4 -0.80 -26.29 -6.09
N ALA A 5 -0.36 -25.56 -5.08
CA ALA A 5 1.04 -25.44 -4.69
C ALA A 5 1.13 -24.90 -3.27
N ASP A 6 2.04 -25.45 -2.48
CA ASP A 6 2.38 -24.90 -1.17
C ASP A 6 3.46 -23.82 -1.33
N PRO A 7 3.17 -22.54 -1.03
CA PRO A 7 4.13 -21.45 -1.18
C PRO A 7 5.39 -21.59 -0.31
N GLU A 8 5.42 -22.48 0.68
CA GLU A 8 6.63 -22.74 1.48
C GLU A 8 7.66 -23.57 0.69
N HIS A 9 7.18 -24.48 -0.15
CA HIS A 9 8.01 -25.47 -0.83
C HIS A 9 8.18 -25.18 -2.32
N VAL A 10 7.40 -24.24 -2.86
CA VAL A 10 7.45 -23.85 -4.27
C VAL A 10 8.32 -22.62 -4.47
N ASP A 11 9.25 -22.71 -5.41
CA ASP A 11 9.96 -21.54 -5.91
C ASP A 11 9.00 -20.68 -6.74
N LEU A 12 8.62 -19.52 -6.22
CA LEU A 12 7.70 -18.62 -6.91
C LEU A 12 8.22 -18.16 -8.28
N ARG A 13 9.54 -18.25 -8.53
CA ARG A 13 10.14 -17.94 -9.84
C ARG A 13 9.70 -18.92 -10.93
N ASP A 14 9.24 -20.12 -10.56
CA ASP A 14 8.70 -21.11 -11.49
C ASP A 14 7.38 -20.68 -12.14
N LEU A 15 6.73 -19.63 -11.62
CA LEU A 15 5.61 -18.98 -12.30
C LEU A 15 6.03 -18.28 -13.61
N LYS A 16 7.34 -18.09 -13.83
CA LYS A 16 7.95 -17.48 -15.04
C LYS A 16 7.26 -16.20 -15.51
N CYS A 17 6.74 -15.41 -14.57
CA CYS A 17 6.02 -14.18 -14.85
C CYS A 17 6.37 -13.12 -13.82
N LYS A 18 6.33 -11.86 -14.23
CA LYS A 18 6.32 -10.72 -13.32
C LYS A 18 4.90 -10.18 -13.21
N PHE A 19 4.42 -9.92 -12.00
CA PHE A 19 3.04 -9.52 -11.75
C PHE A 19 2.92 -8.00 -11.53
N ASP A 20 1.86 -7.44 -12.11
CA ASP A 20 1.50 -6.03 -11.94
C ASP A 20 0.82 -5.81 -10.58
N VAL A 21 0.06 -6.81 -10.13
CA VAL A 21 -0.56 -6.84 -8.81
C VAL A 21 -0.44 -8.22 -8.17
N ILE A 22 -0.15 -8.24 -6.87
CA ILE A 22 -0.13 -9.46 -6.06
C ILE A 22 -1.05 -9.25 -4.84
N LEU A 23 -2.05 -10.11 -4.69
CA LEU A 23 -2.88 -10.23 -3.49
C LEU A 23 -2.35 -11.41 -2.66
N LEU A 24 -2.08 -11.18 -1.38
CA LEU A 24 -1.65 -12.20 -0.42
C LEU A 24 -2.67 -12.35 0.70
N GLU A 25 -3.12 -13.58 0.91
CA GLU A 25 -4.05 -13.94 1.97
C GLU A 25 -3.52 -15.13 2.81
N PRO A 26 -2.35 -14.99 3.46
CA PRO A 26 -1.79 -16.10 4.24
C PRO A 26 -2.74 -16.52 5.38
N PRO A 27 -2.90 -17.82 5.66
CA PRO A 27 -3.79 -18.30 6.70
C PRO A 27 -3.20 -18.01 8.10
N LEU A 28 -3.52 -16.84 8.64
CA LEU A 28 -3.07 -16.42 9.96
C LEU A 28 -3.82 -17.19 11.05
N GLU A 29 -3.12 -17.56 12.12
CA GLU A 29 -3.73 -18.25 13.27
C GLU A 29 -4.91 -17.45 13.87
N GLU A 30 -4.82 -16.10 13.86
CA GLU A 30 -5.88 -15.25 14.41
C GLU A 30 -7.23 -15.39 13.71
N TYR A 31 -7.27 -15.78 12.42
CA TYR A 31 -8.53 -15.99 11.69
C TYR A 31 -9.33 -17.18 12.22
N TYR A 32 -8.66 -18.15 12.85
CA TYR A 32 -9.26 -19.41 13.28
C TYR A 32 -9.36 -19.50 14.80
N ARG A 33 -8.51 -18.78 15.52
CA ARG A 33 -8.56 -18.71 16.99
C ARG A 33 -9.94 -18.26 17.49
N GLU A 34 -10.61 -17.38 16.74
CA GLU A 34 -11.95 -16.87 17.07
C GLU A 34 -13.08 -17.86 16.73
N SER A 35 -12.85 -18.78 15.79
CA SER A 35 -13.89 -19.69 15.32
C SER A 35 -14.00 -20.99 16.12
N GLY A 36 -12.92 -21.43 16.77
CA GLY A 36 -12.88 -22.68 17.53
C GLY A 36 -13.04 -23.94 16.66
N ILE A 37 -12.96 -23.79 15.33
CA ILE A 37 -13.15 -24.87 14.36
C ILE A 37 -11.80 -25.53 14.07
N PRO A 38 -11.74 -26.89 14.03
CA PRO A 38 -10.53 -27.60 13.65
C PRO A 38 -10.07 -27.18 12.26
N HIS A 39 -8.83 -26.70 12.18
CA HIS A 39 -8.24 -26.26 10.93
C HIS A 39 -7.47 -27.40 10.24
N THR A 40 -7.66 -27.56 8.92
CA THR A 40 -6.98 -28.60 8.14
C THR A 40 -5.69 -28.14 7.46
N GLU A 41 -5.58 -26.84 7.16
CA GLU A 41 -4.38 -26.21 6.60
C GLU A 41 -3.41 -25.69 7.68
N ARG A 42 -2.13 -25.61 7.35
CA ARG A 42 -1.10 -25.07 8.25
C ARG A 42 -1.24 -23.55 8.37
N PHE A 43 -1.11 -23.02 9.58
CA PHE A 43 -1.00 -21.59 9.80
C PHE A 43 0.36 -21.04 9.36
N TRP A 44 0.34 -19.82 8.84
CA TRP A 44 1.54 -19.09 8.47
C TRP A 44 1.88 -18.05 9.53
N THR A 45 3.10 -18.14 10.06
CA THR A 45 3.64 -17.12 10.95
C THR A 45 4.14 -15.93 10.14
N TRP A 46 4.27 -14.77 10.77
CA TRP A 46 4.85 -13.60 10.11
C TRP A 46 6.30 -13.80 9.67
N ASP A 47 7.06 -14.66 10.35
CA ASP A 47 8.40 -15.06 9.90
C ASP A 47 8.35 -15.89 8.62
N ASP A 48 7.39 -16.82 8.50
CA ASP A 48 7.19 -17.61 7.27
C ASP A 48 6.73 -16.74 6.11
N ILE A 49 5.76 -15.85 6.36
CA ILE A 49 5.29 -14.87 5.37
C ILE A 49 6.46 -14.00 4.92
N MET A 50 7.26 -13.50 5.88
CA MET A 50 8.40 -12.66 5.56
C MET A 50 9.43 -13.40 4.70
N LYS A 51 9.61 -14.72 4.81
CA LYS A 51 10.57 -15.48 3.98
C LYS A 51 10.21 -15.51 2.50
N LEU A 52 8.93 -15.40 2.13
CA LEU A 52 8.50 -15.37 0.72
C LEU A 52 9.31 -14.33 -0.09
N GLU A 53 9.74 -14.72 -1.29
CA GLU A 53 10.53 -13.89 -2.22
C GLU A 53 9.61 -13.12 -3.19
N ILE A 54 8.68 -12.32 -2.65
CA ILE A 54 7.68 -11.57 -3.46
C ILE A 54 8.36 -10.57 -4.40
N GLU A 55 9.52 -10.04 -4.01
CA GLU A 55 10.36 -9.19 -4.83
C GLU A 55 10.78 -9.84 -6.15
N GLU A 56 11.01 -11.16 -6.15
CA GLU A 56 11.46 -11.93 -7.30
C GLU A 56 10.36 -12.18 -8.33
N ILE A 57 9.09 -11.95 -7.99
CA ILE A 57 7.96 -12.12 -8.92
C ILE A 57 7.19 -10.82 -9.19
N SER A 58 7.50 -9.74 -8.48
CA SER A 58 6.89 -8.43 -8.72
C SER A 58 7.47 -7.73 -9.96
N ALA A 59 6.62 -7.05 -10.74
CA ALA A 59 7.09 -6.16 -11.80
C ALA A 59 7.74 -4.89 -11.22
N LEU A 60 8.57 -4.20 -12.02
CA LEU A 60 9.29 -2.98 -11.60
C LEU A 60 8.35 -1.88 -11.10
N ARG A 61 7.18 -1.76 -11.74
CA ARG A 61 6.07 -0.90 -11.35
C ARG A 61 4.89 -1.81 -11.03
N SER A 62 4.59 -1.98 -9.75
CA SER A 62 3.59 -2.96 -9.30
C SER A 62 3.04 -2.61 -7.93
N PHE A 63 1.97 -3.32 -7.56
CA PHE A 63 1.30 -3.19 -6.27
C PHE A 63 1.18 -4.52 -5.57
N VAL A 64 1.15 -4.47 -4.24
CA VAL A 64 0.85 -5.62 -3.39
C VAL A 64 -0.26 -5.27 -2.43
N PHE A 65 -1.15 -6.23 -2.19
CA PHE A 65 -2.27 -6.14 -1.25
C PHE A 65 -2.12 -7.30 -0.27
N LEU A 66 -1.89 -7.00 0.99
CA LEU A 66 -1.57 -7.99 2.02
C LEU A 66 -2.61 -7.94 3.12
N TRP A 67 -3.39 -9.01 3.28
CA TRP A 67 -4.27 -9.18 4.43
C TRP A 67 -3.43 -9.42 5.69
N CYS A 68 -3.57 -8.50 6.65
CA CYS A 68 -2.77 -8.44 7.86
C CYS A 68 -3.58 -8.74 9.13
N GLY A 69 -4.85 -9.10 8.98
CA GLY A 69 -5.77 -9.26 10.10
C GLY A 69 -5.94 -7.97 10.90
N SER A 70 -5.93 -8.07 12.22
CA SER A 70 -6.32 -6.99 13.14
C SER A 70 -5.37 -6.77 14.32
N GLY A 71 -4.37 -7.64 14.50
CA GLY A 71 -3.40 -7.60 15.58
C GLY A 71 -2.00 -7.14 15.16
N GLU A 72 -0.98 -7.91 15.56
CA GLU A 72 0.44 -7.63 15.28
C GLU A 72 0.78 -7.59 13.78
N GLY A 73 -0.08 -8.17 12.94
CA GLY A 73 0.07 -8.16 11.50
C GLY A 73 0.08 -6.77 10.86
N LEU A 74 -0.47 -5.77 11.55
CA LEU A 74 -0.33 -4.38 11.14
C LEU A 74 1.14 -3.94 11.13
N ASP A 75 1.91 -4.28 12.16
CA ASP A 75 3.32 -3.88 12.25
C ASP A 75 4.21 -4.80 11.42
N LEU A 76 4.00 -6.11 11.53
CA LEU A 76 4.79 -7.13 10.85
C LEU A 76 4.54 -7.14 9.33
N GLY A 77 3.30 -6.93 8.89
CA GLY A 77 2.99 -6.75 7.47
C GLY A 77 3.70 -5.54 6.86
N ARG A 78 3.85 -4.44 7.62
CA ARG A 78 4.66 -3.28 7.18
C ARG A 78 6.16 -3.64 7.07
N MET A 79 6.66 -4.59 7.85
CA MET A 79 8.02 -5.13 7.71
C MET A 79 8.15 -5.99 6.46
N CYS A 80 7.19 -6.88 6.18
CA CYS A 80 7.14 -7.67 4.95
C CYS A 80 7.18 -6.77 3.70
N LEU A 81 6.35 -5.73 3.65
CA LEU A 81 6.35 -4.75 2.55
C LEU A 81 7.75 -4.15 2.34
N ARG A 82 8.44 -3.75 3.41
CA ARG A 82 9.80 -3.20 3.32
C ARG A 82 10.81 -4.22 2.79
N LYS A 83 10.77 -5.47 3.29
CA LYS A 83 11.64 -6.55 2.80
C LYS A 83 11.46 -6.71 1.30
N TRP A 84 10.23 -6.82 0.84
CA TRP A 84 9.90 -7.05 -0.57
C TRP A 84 10.09 -5.81 -1.46
N GLY A 85 10.56 -4.68 -0.92
CA GLY A 85 10.84 -3.46 -1.68
C GLY A 85 9.60 -2.62 -2.03
N PHE A 86 8.51 -2.76 -1.27
CA PHE A 86 7.30 -1.95 -1.40
C PHE A 86 7.25 -0.86 -0.32
N ARG A 87 6.71 0.31 -0.68
CA ARG A 87 6.34 1.35 0.27
C ARG A 87 4.85 1.21 0.57
N ARG A 88 4.45 1.14 1.83
CA ARG A 88 3.02 1.17 2.19
C ARG A 88 2.43 2.50 1.72
N CYS A 89 1.38 2.45 0.91
CA CYS A 89 0.70 3.64 0.37
C CYS A 89 -0.72 3.81 0.90
N GLU A 90 -1.50 2.73 1.03
CA GLU A 90 -2.87 2.77 1.57
C GLU A 90 -3.09 1.66 2.62
N ASP A 91 -4.20 1.74 3.36
CA ASP A 91 -4.61 0.77 4.39
C ASP A 91 -6.13 0.55 4.25
N ILE A 92 -6.52 -0.50 3.52
CA ILE A 92 -7.93 -0.79 3.23
C ILE A 92 -8.51 -1.54 4.43
N CYS A 93 -9.49 -0.93 5.10
CA CYS A 93 -10.15 -1.56 6.25
C CYS A 93 -11.42 -2.30 5.80
N TRP A 94 -11.47 -3.59 6.09
CA TRP A 94 -12.70 -4.36 6.04
C TRP A 94 -13.39 -4.30 7.39
N ILE A 95 -14.46 -3.51 7.46
CA ILE A 95 -15.30 -3.33 8.64
C ILE A 95 -16.44 -4.35 8.60
N LYS A 96 -16.61 -5.07 9.70
CA LYS A 96 -17.62 -6.12 9.83
C LYS A 96 -18.78 -5.63 10.69
N THR A 97 -19.99 -5.63 10.13
CA THR A 97 -21.22 -5.31 10.87
C THR A 97 -21.79 -6.56 11.54
N ASN A 98 -22.61 -6.36 12.58
CA ASN A 98 -23.30 -7.43 13.30
C ASN A 98 -24.82 -7.18 13.34
N LYS A 99 -25.39 -6.69 12.24
CA LYS A 99 -26.82 -6.35 12.13
C LYS A 99 -27.70 -7.58 12.38
N ASN A 100 -27.26 -8.75 11.92
CA ASN A 100 -28.00 -10.00 12.02
C ASN A 100 -27.85 -10.64 13.40
N ASN A 101 -26.70 -10.45 14.06
CA ASN A 101 -26.42 -10.98 15.39
C ASN A 101 -25.88 -9.89 16.32
N PRO A 102 -26.71 -8.92 16.76
CA PRO A 102 -26.26 -7.85 17.63
C PRO A 102 -25.75 -8.40 18.96
N GLY A 103 -24.53 -8.03 19.33
CA GLY A 103 -23.92 -8.54 20.55
C GLY A 103 -22.46 -8.17 20.67
N LYS A 104 -21.88 -8.47 21.83
CA LYS A 104 -20.44 -8.35 22.05
C LYS A 104 -19.77 -9.64 21.56
N THR A 105 -18.79 -9.49 20.67
CA THR A 105 -17.91 -10.59 20.27
C THR A 105 -16.67 -10.51 21.16
N LYS A 106 -16.25 -11.63 21.74
CA LYS A 106 -15.11 -11.65 22.65
C LYS A 106 -13.82 -11.69 21.83
N THR A 107 -13.10 -10.58 21.76
CA THR A 107 -11.73 -10.58 21.22
C THR A 107 -10.83 -11.41 22.14
N LEU A 108 -10.22 -12.46 21.61
CA LEU A 108 -9.44 -13.43 22.39
C LEU A 108 -7.97 -13.04 22.55
N ASP A 109 -7.49 -12.01 21.85
CA ASP A 109 -6.14 -11.47 22.04
C ASP A 109 -6.01 -10.81 23.43
N PRO A 110 -5.17 -11.34 24.34
CA PRO A 110 -5.00 -10.78 25.68
C PRO A 110 -4.47 -9.34 25.70
N LYS A 111 -3.85 -8.88 24.60
CA LYS A 111 -3.32 -7.51 24.47
C LYS A 111 -4.38 -6.52 23.95
N ALA A 112 -5.55 -6.97 23.54
CA ALA A 112 -6.58 -6.10 22.98
C ALA A 112 -7.27 -5.28 24.08
N VAL A 113 -7.33 -3.96 23.89
CA VAL A 113 -8.06 -3.03 24.77
C VAL A 113 -9.51 -2.85 24.30
N PHE A 114 -9.74 -2.90 22.99
CA PHE A 114 -11.05 -2.75 22.36
C PHE A 114 -11.45 -4.04 21.64
N GLN A 115 -12.75 -4.24 21.48
CA GLN A 115 -13.26 -5.27 20.59
C GLN A 115 -12.80 -4.95 19.16
N ARG A 116 -12.11 -5.92 18.53
CA ARG A 116 -11.71 -5.81 17.14
C ARG A 116 -12.86 -6.26 16.24
N THR A 117 -13.28 -5.40 15.33
CA THR A 117 -14.42 -5.62 14.41
C THR A 117 -14.07 -5.28 12.97
N LYS A 118 -12.77 -5.34 12.64
CA LYS A 118 -12.26 -5.06 11.31
C LYS A 118 -10.94 -5.77 11.07
N GLU A 119 -10.67 -6.06 9.81
CA GLU A 119 -9.38 -6.53 9.30
C GLU A 119 -8.76 -5.48 8.38
N HIS A 120 -7.45 -5.56 8.19
CA HIS A 120 -6.69 -4.62 7.38
C HIS A 120 -6.05 -5.32 6.19
N CYS A 121 -6.21 -4.74 5.01
CA CYS A 121 -5.47 -5.09 3.81
C CYS A 121 -4.49 -3.94 3.49
N LEU A 122 -3.21 -4.14 3.78
CA LEU A 122 -2.18 -3.14 3.52
C LEU A 122 -1.85 -3.12 2.04
N MET A 123 -1.86 -1.93 1.45
CA MET A 123 -1.46 -1.71 0.06
C MET A 123 -0.02 -1.20 0.00
N GLY A 124 0.81 -1.85 -0.80
CA GLY A 124 2.18 -1.46 -1.08
C GLY A 124 2.41 -1.08 -2.54
N ILE A 125 3.26 -0.09 -2.79
CA ILE A 125 3.70 0.34 -4.12
C ILE A 125 5.20 0.06 -4.32
N LYS A 126 5.54 -0.53 -5.46
CA LYS A 126 6.92 -0.69 -5.95
C LYS A 126 7.15 0.14 -7.22
N GLY A 127 8.36 0.68 -7.33
CA GLY A 127 8.74 1.58 -8.43
C GLY A 127 8.18 2.99 -8.27
N THR A 128 8.11 3.72 -9.39
CA THR A 128 7.57 5.08 -9.46
C THR A 128 6.27 5.05 -10.26
N VAL A 129 5.16 5.47 -9.64
CA VAL A 129 3.86 5.65 -10.29
C VAL A 129 3.35 7.05 -9.98
N ARG A 130 2.94 7.80 -10.99
CA ARG A 130 2.42 9.17 -10.84
C ARG A 130 1.01 9.26 -11.42
N ARG A 131 0.04 9.60 -10.58
CA ARG A 131 -1.39 9.71 -10.95
C ARG A 131 -1.65 10.65 -12.14
N SER A 132 -0.81 11.67 -12.32
CA SER A 132 -0.96 12.67 -13.38
C SER A 132 -0.45 12.23 -14.75
N THR A 133 0.51 11.31 -14.81
CA THR A 133 1.17 10.89 -16.06
C THR A 133 0.90 9.43 -16.40
N ASP A 134 0.66 8.59 -15.40
CA ASP A 134 0.62 7.13 -15.56
C ASP A 134 -0.84 6.63 -15.54
N GLY A 135 -1.73 7.36 -16.22
CA GLY A 135 -3.14 7.00 -16.35
C GLY A 135 -3.37 5.74 -17.21
N ASP A 136 -2.36 5.34 -17.98
CA ASP A 136 -2.29 4.06 -18.70
C ASP A 136 -2.12 2.85 -17.77
N PHE A 137 -1.71 3.09 -16.51
CA PHE A 137 -1.43 2.04 -15.54
C PHE A 137 -2.36 2.05 -14.34
N ILE A 138 -2.78 3.24 -13.89
CA ILE A 138 -3.65 3.37 -12.72
C ILE A 138 -4.82 4.33 -12.93
N HIS A 139 -5.97 3.95 -12.39
CA HIS A 139 -7.11 4.84 -12.16
C HIS A 139 -7.26 5.07 -10.64
N ALA A 140 -6.45 5.99 -10.11
CA ALA A 140 -6.53 6.36 -8.70
C ALA A 140 -7.88 7.02 -8.36
N ASN A 141 -8.28 6.92 -7.09
CA ASN A 141 -9.44 7.61 -6.52
C ASN A 141 -10.82 7.18 -7.08
N VAL A 142 -10.90 6.05 -7.78
CA VAL A 142 -12.18 5.43 -8.20
C VAL A 142 -12.89 4.84 -6.98
N ASP A 143 -12.17 4.09 -6.16
CA ASP A 143 -12.67 3.45 -4.94
C ASP A 143 -12.10 4.11 -3.67
N ILE A 144 -12.79 3.89 -2.56
CA ILE A 144 -12.37 4.27 -1.21
C ILE A 144 -11.63 3.13 -0.51
N ASP A 145 -11.01 3.41 0.63
CA ASP A 145 -10.23 2.47 1.45
C ASP A 145 -11.05 1.70 2.50
N LEU A 146 -12.36 1.54 2.27
CA LEU A 146 -13.28 0.85 3.16
C LEU A 146 -14.10 -0.20 2.41
N ILE A 147 -14.19 -1.38 3.01
CA ILE A 147 -15.15 -2.42 2.64
C ILE A 147 -16.03 -2.66 3.87
N ILE A 148 -17.36 -2.62 3.71
CA ILE A 148 -18.30 -2.82 4.82
C ILE A 148 -19.24 -3.96 4.46
N THR A 149 -19.10 -5.09 5.14
CA THR A 149 -20.00 -6.25 4.99
C THR A 149 -20.45 -6.74 6.36
N GLU A 150 -21.46 -7.60 6.40
CA GLU A 150 -21.78 -8.33 7.61
C GLU A 150 -20.63 -9.29 7.99
N GLU A 151 -20.45 -9.51 9.29
CA GLU A 151 -19.56 -10.56 9.82
C GLU A 151 -19.92 -11.91 9.18
N PRO A 152 -18.94 -12.63 8.61
CA PRO A 152 -19.18 -13.96 8.07
C PRO A 152 -19.69 -14.95 9.11
N GLU A 153 -20.30 -16.03 8.63
CA GLU A 153 -20.68 -17.16 9.47
C GLU A 153 -19.46 -17.77 10.17
N LEU A 154 -19.66 -18.37 11.34
CA LEU A 154 -18.58 -18.97 12.13
C LEU A 154 -17.83 -20.03 11.30
N GLY A 155 -16.53 -19.83 11.13
CA GLY A 155 -15.66 -20.72 10.33
C GLY A 155 -15.46 -20.30 8.89
N ASN A 156 -16.19 -19.31 8.40
CA ASN A 156 -15.93 -18.70 7.12
C ASN A 156 -14.82 -17.65 7.27
N VAL A 157 -13.65 -17.95 6.70
CA VAL A 157 -12.46 -17.08 6.72
C VAL A 157 -12.25 -16.31 5.41
N GLU A 158 -13.17 -16.46 4.45
CA GLU A 158 -13.13 -15.77 3.17
C GLU A 158 -13.11 -14.26 3.36
N LYS A 159 -12.31 -13.58 2.53
CA LYS A 159 -12.26 -12.12 2.48
C LYS A 159 -13.33 -11.60 1.52
N PRO A 160 -13.80 -10.35 1.72
CA PRO A 160 -14.87 -9.80 0.88
C PRO A 160 -14.41 -9.66 -0.57
N VAL A 161 -15.24 -10.10 -1.51
CA VAL A 161 -14.94 -10.11 -2.95
C VAL A 161 -14.64 -8.72 -3.50
N GLU A 162 -15.14 -7.68 -2.84
CA GLU A 162 -14.90 -6.27 -3.15
C GLU A 162 -13.41 -5.91 -3.21
N ILE A 163 -12.52 -6.65 -2.52
CA ILE A 163 -11.08 -6.44 -2.64
C ILE A 163 -10.59 -6.63 -4.07
N PHE A 164 -11.14 -7.61 -4.81
CA PHE A 164 -10.81 -7.82 -6.21
C PHE A 164 -11.25 -6.64 -7.07
N HIS A 165 -12.43 -6.07 -6.79
CA HIS A 165 -12.94 -4.92 -7.53
C HIS A 165 -12.07 -3.69 -7.33
N ILE A 166 -11.72 -3.37 -6.08
CA ILE A 166 -10.82 -2.25 -5.76
C ILE A 166 -9.49 -2.39 -6.51
N ILE A 167 -8.92 -3.60 -6.49
CA ILE A 167 -7.65 -3.88 -7.17
C ILE A 167 -7.77 -3.70 -8.69
N GLU A 168 -8.81 -4.26 -9.30
CA GLU A 168 -9.03 -4.28 -10.74
C GLU A 168 -9.38 -2.90 -11.30
N HIS A 169 -10.15 -2.09 -10.57
CA HIS A 169 -10.43 -0.71 -10.92
C HIS A 169 -9.18 0.16 -10.79
N PHE A 170 -8.38 -0.07 -9.73
CA PHE A 170 -7.20 0.74 -9.47
C PHE A 170 -6.06 0.50 -10.47
N CYS A 171 -5.71 -0.76 -10.75
CA CYS A 171 -4.56 -1.13 -11.58
C CYS A 171 -4.97 -1.78 -12.91
N LEU A 172 -4.57 -1.15 -14.02
CA LEU A 172 -4.83 -1.60 -15.38
C LEU A 172 -3.91 -2.75 -15.83
N GLY A 173 -2.93 -3.12 -14.99
CA GLY A 173 -2.10 -4.30 -15.20
C GLY A 173 -2.90 -5.59 -15.14
N ARG A 174 -2.75 -6.43 -16.15
CA ARG A 174 -3.53 -7.67 -16.37
C ARG A 174 -2.87 -8.90 -15.75
N ARG A 175 -1.60 -8.82 -15.32
CA ARG A 175 -0.89 -9.93 -14.68
C ARG A 175 -1.14 -9.86 -13.17
N ARG A 176 -2.20 -10.52 -12.72
CA ARG A 176 -2.65 -10.49 -11.32
C ARG A 176 -2.48 -11.86 -10.67
N LEU A 177 -1.82 -11.88 -9.51
CA LEU A 177 -1.57 -13.10 -8.74
C LEU A 177 -2.33 -13.03 -7.40
N HIS A 178 -3.05 -14.10 -7.06
CA HIS A 178 -3.63 -14.31 -5.74
C HIS A 178 -2.93 -15.50 -5.07
N LEU A 179 -2.06 -15.21 -4.09
CA LEU A 179 -1.40 -16.21 -3.26
C LEU A 179 -2.26 -16.58 -2.06
N PHE A 180 -2.26 -17.87 -1.72
CA PHE A 180 -3.11 -18.51 -0.71
C PHE A 180 -4.60 -18.55 -1.07
N GLY A 181 -4.93 -18.39 -2.35
CA GLY A 181 -6.30 -18.50 -2.80
C GLY A 181 -6.81 -19.94 -2.78
N ARG A 182 -8.13 -20.07 -2.65
CA ARG A 182 -8.90 -21.32 -2.61
C ARG A 182 -9.77 -21.47 -3.86
N ASP A 183 -10.39 -22.63 -4.04
CA ASP A 183 -11.31 -22.90 -5.16
C ASP A 183 -12.42 -21.85 -5.28
N SER A 184 -12.96 -21.42 -4.14
CA SER A 184 -13.96 -20.34 -3.99
C SER A 184 -13.52 -18.98 -4.53
N THR A 185 -12.21 -18.75 -4.62
CA THR A 185 -11.62 -17.45 -5.01
C THR A 185 -11.03 -17.45 -6.42
N ILE A 186 -11.17 -18.56 -7.17
CA ILE A 186 -10.75 -18.62 -8.56
C ILE A 186 -11.54 -17.57 -9.35
N ARG A 187 -10.82 -16.65 -10.02
CA ARG A 187 -11.42 -15.50 -10.70
C ARG A 187 -10.84 -15.29 -12.11
N PRO A 188 -11.66 -14.96 -13.12
CA PRO A 188 -11.17 -14.52 -14.42
C PRO A 188 -10.21 -13.32 -14.29
N GLY A 189 -9.12 -13.32 -15.07
CA GLY A 189 -8.10 -12.27 -14.98
C GLY A 189 -7.10 -12.43 -13.83
N TRP A 190 -7.20 -13.50 -13.05
CA TRP A 190 -6.27 -13.84 -11.98
C TRP A 190 -5.59 -15.20 -12.21
N LEU A 191 -4.35 -15.28 -11.75
CA LEU A 191 -3.67 -16.52 -11.42
C LEU A 191 -3.84 -16.78 -9.91
N THR A 192 -4.48 -17.87 -9.53
CA THR A 192 -4.66 -18.26 -8.12
C THR A 192 -3.68 -19.37 -7.76
N VAL A 193 -2.89 -19.20 -6.72
CA VAL A 193 -1.93 -20.21 -6.25
C VAL A 193 -2.18 -20.44 -4.76
N GLY A 194 -2.36 -21.69 -4.36
CA GLY A 194 -2.64 -22.01 -2.96
C GLY A 194 -2.61 -23.51 -2.66
N PRO A 195 -2.35 -23.88 -1.40
CA PRO A 195 -2.17 -25.29 -1.01
C PRO A 195 -3.49 -26.07 -1.02
N THR A 196 -4.62 -25.40 -0.83
CA THR A 196 -5.96 -26.00 -0.68
C THR A 196 -6.79 -26.02 -1.96
N LEU A 197 -6.21 -25.60 -3.10
CA LEU A 197 -6.84 -25.80 -4.41
C LEU A 197 -6.99 -27.29 -4.69
N THR A 198 -8.11 -27.72 -5.26
CA THR A 198 -8.36 -29.15 -5.52
C THR A 198 -7.77 -29.62 -6.86
N ASN A 199 -7.37 -28.69 -7.73
CA ASN A 199 -6.88 -28.99 -9.07
C ASN A 199 -5.90 -27.90 -9.56
N SER A 200 -5.26 -28.14 -10.70
CA SER A 200 -4.30 -27.22 -11.34
C SER A 200 -4.55 -27.15 -12.85
N ASN A 201 -4.55 -25.94 -13.41
CA ASN A 201 -4.58 -25.72 -14.87
C ASN A 201 -3.55 -24.68 -15.34
N PHE A 202 -2.64 -24.26 -14.46
CA PHE A 202 -1.61 -23.31 -14.80
C PHE A 202 -0.58 -23.91 -15.76
N ASN A 203 -0.36 -23.22 -16.87
CA ASN A 203 0.77 -23.44 -17.76
C ASN A 203 1.43 -22.07 -18.01
N ALA A 204 2.71 -21.95 -17.68
CA ALA A 204 3.41 -20.66 -17.67
C ALA A 204 3.49 -20.03 -19.07
N GLU A 205 3.75 -20.84 -20.09
CA GLU A 205 3.85 -20.40 -21.48
C GLU A 205 2.48 -19.93 -22.01
N ALA A 206 1.41 -20.68 -21.73
CA ALA A 206 0.04 -20.30 -22.08
C ALA A 206 -0.39 -19.03 -21.34
N TYR A 207 -0.07 -18.91 -20.04
CA TYR A 207 -0.36 -17.71 -19.27
C TYR A 207 0.34 -16.48 -19.87
N ALA A 208 1.63 -16.59 -20.15
CA ALA A 208 2.43 -15.51 -20.74
C ALA A 208 1.90 -15.09 -22.12
N SER A 209 1.39 -16.04 -22.92
CA SER A 209 0.86 -15.77 -24.27
C SER A 209 -0.32 -14.77 -24.29
N HIS A 210 -1.09 -14.67 -23.20
CA HIS A 210 -2.20 -13.70 -23.10
C HIS A 210 -1.75 -12.23 -23.04
N PHE A 211 -0.46 -11.99 -22.77
CA PHE A 211 0.13 -10.67 -22.61
C PHE A 211 1.20 -10.35 -23.67
N ALA A 212 1.55 -11.33 -24.50
CA ALA A 212 2.45 -11.16 -25.63
C ALA A 212 1.77 -10.48 -26.82
N VAL A 213 2.56 -9.83 -27.67
CA VAL A 213 2.10 -9.16 -28.90
C VAL A 213 1.26 -10.12 -29.76
N PRO A 214 0.09 -9.71 -30.30
CA PRO A 214 -0.45 -8.35 -30.37
C PRO A 214 -1.16 -7.85 -29.11
N ASN A 215 -1.31 -8.69 -28.07
CA ASN A 215 -1.86 -8.27 -26.79
C ASN A 215 -0.83 -7.43 -26.00
N THR A 216 -1.31 -6.84 -24.92
CA THR A 216 -0.49 -6.10 -23.95
C THR A 216 -0.84 -6.53 -22.54
N HIS A 217 0.10 -6.38 -21.61
CA HIS A 217 -0.14 -6.58 -20.17
C HIS A 217 -1.02 -5.49 -19.55
N LEU A 218 -1.40 -4.44 -20.28
CA LEU A 218 -2.32 -3.40 -19.81
C LEU A 218 -3.70 -3.58 -20.44
N SER A 219 -4.77 -3.31 -19.70
CA SER A 219 -6.14 -3.38 -20.24
C SER A 219 -6.47 -2.29 -21.25
N GLY A 220 -5.68 -1.21 -21.26
CA GLY A 220 -6.05 0.02 -21.95
C GLY A 220 -7.21 0.73 -21.24
N CYS A 221 -7.70 1.80 -21.88
CA CYS A 221 -8.79 2.61 -21.37
C CYS A 221 -9.61 3.17 -22.54
N THR A 222 -10.94 3.21 -22.42
CA THR A 222 -11.82 3.81 -23.43
C THR A 222 -11.95 5.31 -23.23
N GLU A 223 -12.33 6.05 -24.27
CA GLU A 223 -12.55 7.51 -24.15
C GLU A 223 -13.63 7.87 -23.12
N ASP A 224 -14.66 7.04 -22.99
CA ASP A 224 -15.72 7.23 -22.00
C ASP A 224 -15.21 7.07 -20.56
N ILE A 225 -14.39 6.05 -20.30
CA ILE A 225 -13.76 5.87 -18.98
C ILE A 225 -12.79 7.03 -18.72
N GLU A 226 -11.98 7.43 -19.70
CA GLU A 226 -11.09 8.58 -19.57
C GLU A 226 -11.84 9.88 -19.26
N ARG A 227 -13.05 10.07 -19.79
CA ARG A 227 -13.87 11.26 -19.52
C ARG A 227 -14.49 11.26 -18.13
N LEU A 228 -14.85 10.08 -17.60
CA LEU A 228 -15.58 9.94 -16.35
C LEU A 228 -14.69 9.75 -15.12
N ARG A 229 -13.50 9.17 -15.28
CA ARG A 229 -12.62 8.87 -14.14
C ARG A 229 -12.11 10.14 -13.47
N PRO A 230 -11.91 10.13 -12.14
CA PRO A 230 -11.34 11.27 -11.44
C PRO A 230 -9.91 11.57 -11.89
N LYS A 231 -9.62 12.86 -12.11
CA LYS A 231 -8.32 13.37 -12.57
C LYS A 231 -7.95 14.63 -11.80
N SER A 232 -6.65 14.87 -11.63
CA SER A 232 -6.17 16.14 -11.08
C SER A 232 -6.64 17.30 -11.96
N PRO A 233 -7.02 18.45 -11.37
CA PRO A 233 -7.30 19.66 -12.15
C PRO A 233 -6.12 20.00 -13.06
N GLN A 234 -6.40 20.36 -14.31
CA GLN A 234 -5.37 20.86 -15.19
C GLN A 234 -4.84 22.19 -14.62
N ALA A 235 -3.53 22.29 -14.43
CA ALA A 235 -2.92 23.57 -14.12
C ALA A 235 -3.28 24.53 -15.26
N LYS A 236 -4.02 25.60 -14.97
CA LYS A 236 -4.26 26.66 -15.96
C LYS A 236 -2.89 27.10 -16.45
N LEU A 237 -2.56 26.79 -17.70
CA LEU A 237 -1.54 27.54 -18.42
C LEU A 237 -1.91 29.00 -18.17
N LYS A 238 -0.99 29.78 -17.60
CA LYS A 238 -1.12 31.23 -17.58
C LYS A 238 -1.30 31.60 -19.05
N SER A 239 -2.54 31.79 -19.48
CA SER A 239 -2.83 32.49 -20.72
C SER A 239 -2.06 33.78 -20.57
N ASP A 240 -1.12 34.02 -21.47
CA ASP A 240 -0.55 35.34 -21.66
C ASP A 240 -1.72 36.32 -21.68
N ARG A 241 -1.92 37.03 -20.58
CA ARG A 241 -2.70 38.26 -20.60
C ARG A 241 -1.82 39.26 -21.31
N GLY A 242 -1.79 39.14 -22.64
CA GLY A 242 -1.58 40.28 -23.51
C GLY A 242 -2.65 41.31 -23.19
N GLY A 243 -2.24 42.58 -23.13
CA GLY A 243 -3.15 43.72 -23.03
C GLY A 243 -2.91 44.67 -21.85
N GLY A 244 -1.67 44.88 -21.41
CA GLY A 244 -1.32 46.07 -20.62
C GLY A 244 -0.95 47.22 -21.55
N ALA A 245 -1.87 48.17 -21.76
CA ALA A 245 -1.65 49.36 -22.58
C ALA A 245 -0.44 50.19 -22.11
N PRO A 246 0.31 50.85 -23.02
CA PRO A 246 1.45 51.68 -22.63
C PRO A 246 0.94 52.98 -22.01
N ARG A 247 1.19 53.17 -20.71
CA ARG A 247 0.90 54.45 -20.06
C ARG A 247 2.00 55.45 -20.43
N GLY A 248 1.72 56.27 -21.43
CA GLY A 248 2.57 57.38 -21.85
C GLY A 248 2.65 58.49 -20.81
N GLY A 249 3.89 58.95 -20.58
CA GLY A 249 4.26 60.36 -20.51
C GLY A 249 3.98 61.15 -19.23
N ARG A 250 5.06 61.54 -18.54
CA ARG A 250 5.46 62.96 -18.37
C ARG A 250 6.86 63.04 -17.76
N GLY A 251 7.76 63.68 -18.48
CA GLY A 251 9.14 63.93 -18.08
C GLY A 251 9.31 65.15 -17.17
N GLY A 252 10.51 65.26 -16.61
CA GLY A 252 11.08 66.45 -15.98
C GLY A 252 12.49 66.15 -15.44
N PRO A 253 13.48 67.07 -15.51
CA PRO A 253 14.88 66.72 -15.81
C PRO A 253 15.90 67.06 -14.70
N ASN A 254 17.17 66.84 -15.04
CA ASN A 254 18.44 67.19 -14.36
C ASN A 254 19.02 66.16 -13.37
N ALA A 255 20.14 65.51 -13.72
CA ALA A 255 21.54 65.97 -13.62
C ALA A 255 22.11 65.64 -12.22
N GLY A 256 23.26 65.03 -12.00
CA GLY A 256 24.37 64.55 -12.81
C GLY A 256 25.47 64.07 -11.84
N ARG A 257 26.60 63.60 -12.39
CA ARG A 257 27.87 63.21 -11.70
C ARG A 257 27.77 61.90 -10.89
N GLY A 258 28.65 60.92 -11.02
CA GLY A 258 30.00 60.88 -11.57
C GLY A 258 30.91 60.16 -10.57
N GLY A 259 31.78 59.27 -11.06
CA GLY A 259 33.01 58.89 -10.36
C GLY A 259 32.99 57.61 -9.52
N ASP A 260 33.51 56.53 -10.13
CA ASP A 260 34.79 55.89 -9.77
C ASP A 260 35.07 55.57 -8.28
N ARG A 261 35.26 54.28 -7.98
CA ARG A 261 36.49 53.67 -7.41
C ARG A 261 36.20 52.35 -6.70
N GLY A 262 36.95 51.32 -7.10
CA GLY A 262 36.90 49.99 -6.49
C GLY A 262 37.50 49.91 -5.09
N ARG A 263 37.26 48.76 -4.46
CA ARG A 263 38.23 48.09 -3.58
C ARG A 263 37.75 46.67 -3.25
N GLU A 264 38.58 45.71 -3.62
CA GLU A 264 38.65 44.40 -2.97
C GLU A 264 38.83 44.56 -1.45
N ARG A 265 38.26 43.63 -0.67
CA ARG A 265 38.99 42.90 0.38
C ARG A 265 38.12 41.82 1.05
N ASN A 266 38.64 40.60 0.96
CA ASN A 266 38.76 39.60 2.03
C ASN A 266 37.56 39.23 2.92
N ARG A 267 37.12 37.98 2.70
CA ARG A 267 36.74 36.96 3.71
C ARG A 267 37.81 36.85 4.83
N PRO A 268 37.47 36.39 6.05
CA PRO A 268 37.36 34.94 6.27
C PRO A 268 36.35 34.44 7.33
N ASN A 269 36.10 33.13 7.21
CA ASN A 269 35.45 32.22 8.16
C ASN A 269 35.97 32.38 9.60
N PHE A 270 35.07 32.14 10.57
CA PHE A 270 35.45 31.76 11.94
C PHE A 270 34.90 30.35 12.24
N ARG A 271 35.82 29.45 12.60
CA ARG A 271 35.60 28.11 13.15
C ARG A 271 36.42 28.02 14.44
N GLY A 272 35.85 27.39 15.46
CA GLY A 272 36.54 26.85 16.64
C GLY A 272 36.14 27.52 17.96
N ASP A 273 36.14 26.88 19.13
CA ASP A 273 36.23 25.49 19.61
C ASP A 273 36.22 25.60 21.16
N ARG A 274 35.91 24.49 21.87
CA ARG A 274 36.14 24.20 23.32
C ARG A 274 35.15 24.80 24.35
N GLY A 275 34.74 24.08 25.40
CA GLY A 275 35.08 22.74 25.90
C GLY A 275 34.58 22.53 27.35
N GLY A 276 34.64 21.28 27.83
CA GLY A 276 34.58 20.85 29.26
C GLY A 276 33.18 20.84 29.91
N GLY A 277 32.69 19.80 30.60
CA GLY A 277 33.33 18.72 31.36
C GLY A 277 33.12 18.95 32.86
N GLY A 278 32.32 18.10 33.53
CA GLY A 278 32.27 18.03 35.01
C GLY A 278 30.88 17.75 35.60
N GLY A 279 30.70 16.57 36.22
CA GLY A 279 29.56 16.27 37.09
C GLY A 279 29.82 16.64 38.55
N PHE A 280 28.77 16.57 39.39
CA PHE A 280 28.72 15.91 40.71
C PHE A 280 27.42 16.26 41.49
N ARG A 281 26.78 15.22 42.01
CA ARG A 281 26.06 15.05 43.31
C ARG A 281 25.12 16.13 43.86
N GLY A 282 23.83 15.76 43.93
CA GLY A 282 23.18 15.29 45.17
C GLY A 282 22.76 16.29 46.26
N ARG A 283 21.46 16.37 46.55
CA ARG A 283 20.91 16.52 47.92
C ARG A 283 19.45 16.08 47.97
N GLY A 284 19.14 15.14 48.86
CA GLY A 284 17.79 14.73 49.22
C GLY A 284 17.17 15.59 50.34
N GLY A 285 15.87 15.42 50.53
CA GLY A 285 15.08 15.95 51.65
C GLY A 285 13.59 15.60 51.46
N PRO A 286 12.88 14.99 52.45
CA PRO A 286 11.58 14.33 52.24
C PRO A 286 10.34 15.11 52.74
N HIS A 287 9.15 14.52 52.52
CA HIS A 287 7.79 14.84 53.02
C HIS A 287 6.97 15.85 52.18
N ARG A 288 5.66 15.71 51.95
CA ARG A 288 4.54 15.04 52.68
C ARG A 288 3.50 14.50 51.68
N GLY A 289 2.86 13.37 52.01
CA GLY A 289 1.63 12.92 51.35
C GLY A 289 0.38 13.57 51.95
N PHE A 290 -0.72 13.47 51.21
CA PHE A 290 -2.11 13.49 51.70
C PHE A 290 -2.97 12.60 50.76
N PRO A 291 -4.05 11.98 51.27
CA PRO A 291 -4.78 10.88 50.63
C PRO A 291 -5.97 11.36 49.78
N PRO A 292 -6.56 10.47 48.94
CA PRO A 292 -7.69 10.82 48.09
C PRO A 292 -9.03 10.84 48.85
N ARG A 293 -9.98 11.61 48.29
CA ARG A 293 -11.42 11.49 48.50
C ARG A 293 -12.04 10.77 47.32
#